data_AF-A0A9P5VFY4-F1
#
_entry.id   AF-A0A9P5VFY4-F1
#
_cell.length_a   1.000
_cell.length_b   1.000
_cell.length_c   1.000
_cell.angle_alpha   90.00
_cell.angle_beta   90.00
_cell.angle_gamma   90.00
#
_symmetry.space_group_name_H-M   'P 1'
#
loop_
_entity.id
_entity.type
_entity.pdbx_description
1 polymer ?
#
loop_
_entity_poly.entity_id
_entity_poly.type
_entity_poly.pdbx_seq_one_letter_code
_entity_poly.pdbx_strand_id
1 'polypeptide(L)'
;MIDTPELVFLIGQHLHPADLRRCAQVSQLWHETLIPWLWRELDDSERPWYQMFDEVETLLGALDDSIMLPFEIDPRLRPSEIIHKYGHHIRRLRITHIWTLDPREESISQGLHTHLKFEDSDPDYIEDTIK
;
A
#
# COMPACT_ATOMS: atom_id res chain seq x y z
N MET A 1 -5.76 -0.56 -30.55
CA MET A 1 -6.33 -0.57 -29.19
C MET A 1 -5.96 0.75 -28.55
N ILE A 2 -6.93 1.46 -27.97
CA ILE A 2 -6.69 2.76 -27.32
C ILE A 2 -6.22 2.45 -25.90
N ASP A 3 -4.95 2.09 -25.77
CA ASP A 3 -4.26 1.98 -24.48
C ASP A 3 -3.60 3.34 -24.17
N THR A 4 -4.43 4.36 -23.97
CA THR A 4 -3.94 5.69 -23.57
C THR A 4 -3.73 5.71 -22.06
N PRO A 5 -2.48 5.93 -21.57
CA PRO A 5 -2.19 6.08 -20.14
C PRO A 5 -3.12 7.10 -19.45
N GLU A 6 -3.55 8.14 -20.18
CA GLU A 6 -4.46 9.18 -19.70
C GLU A 6 -5.83 8.63 -19.31
N LEU A 7 -6.33 7.63 -20.03
CA LEU A 7 -7.62 7.01 -19.71
C LEU A 7 -7.51 6.11 -18.48
N VAL A 8 -6.44 5.31 -18.40
CA VAL A 8 -6.14 4.47 -17.23
C VAL A 8 -5.97 5.35 -15.99
N PHE A 9 -5.28 6.48 -16.15
CA PHE A 9 -5.10 7.48 -15.11
C PHE A 9 -6.43 8.05 -14.62
N LEU A 10 -7.34 8.44 -15.52
CA LEU A 10 -8.67 8.95 -15.16
C LEU A 10 -9.51 7.90 -14.45
N ILE A 11 -9.49 6.65 -14.91
CA ILE A 11 -10.19 5.55 -14.25
C ILE A 11 -9.65 5.36 -12.82
N GLY A 12 -8.32 5.36 -12.66
CA GLY A 12 -7.67 5.16 -11.36
C GLY A 12 -8.12 6.15 -10.28
N GLN A 13 -8.45 7.39 -10.64
CA GLN A 13 -8.91 8.41 -9.70
C GLN A 13 -10.28 8.11 -9.07
N HIS A 14 -11.07 7.24 -9.70
CA HIS A 14 -12.43 6.90 -9.27
C HIS A 14 -12.54 5.49 -8.70
N LEU A 15 -11.45 4.72 -8.70
CA LEU A 15 -11.42 3.37 -8.18
C LEU A 15 -11.13 3.35 -6.68
N HIS A 16 -11.80 2.45 -5.97
CA HIS A 16 -11.46 2.13 -4.60
C HIS A 16 -10.04 1.50 -4.53
N PRO A 17 -9.25 1.68 -3.45
CA PRO A 17 -7.89 1.11 -3.35
C PRO A 17 -7.81 -0.40 -3.64
N ALA A 18 -8.82 -1.16 -3.22
CA ALA A 18 -8.92 -2.59 -3.52
C ALA A 18 -9.02 -2.89 -5.03
N ASP A 19 -9.79 -2.09 -5.77
CA ASP A 19 -9.96 -2.24 -7.21
C ASP A 19 -8.77 -1.67 -7.99
N LEU A 20 -8.21 -0.53 -7.55
CA LEU A 20 -6.95 0.02 -8.06
C LEU A 20 -5.86 -1.04 -8.11
N ARG A 21 -5.74 -1.81 -7.03
CA ARG A 21 -4.77 -2.89 -6.94
C ARG A 21 -5.01 -4.01 -7.96
N ARG A 22 -6.25 -4.50 -8.06
CA ARG A 22 -6.61 -5.53 -9.07
C ARG A 22 -6.33 -5.03 -10.48
N CYS A 23 -6.68 -3.78 -10.76
CA CYS A 23 -6.42 -3.11 -12.02
C CYS A 23 -4.91 -2.96 -12.30
N ALA A 24 -4.09 -2.66 -11.30
CA ALA A 24 -2.63 -2.57 -11.43
C ALA A 24 -1.96 -3.91 -11.78
N GLN A 25 -2.67 -5.05 -11.65
CA GLN A 25 -2.17 -6.37 -12.03
C GLN A 25 -2.53 -6.78 -13.48
N VAL A 26 -3.38 -6.01 -14.17
CA VAL A 26 -3.91 -6.37 -15.50
C VAL A 26 -2.84 -6.33 -16.58
N SER A 27 -1.96 -5.33 -16.57
CA SER A 27 -0.87 -5.17 -17.54
C SER A 27 0.23 -4.24 -17.01
N GLN A 28 1.40 -4.24 -17.64
CA GLN A 28 2.51 -3.34 -17.28
C GLN A 28 2.09 -1.87 -17.32
N LEU A 29 1.36 -1.47 -18.36
CA LEU A 29 0.89 -0.09 -18.51
C LEU A 29 -0.01 0.32 -17.33
N TRP A 30 -0.93 -0.57 -16.94
CA TRP A 30 -1.82 -0.33 -15.82
C TRP A 30 -1.07 -0.31 -14.50
N HIS A 31 -0.10 -1.21 -14.33
CA HIS A 31 0.79 -1.20 -13.17
C HIS A 31 1.50 0.14 -13.02
N GLU A 32 2.26 0.56 -14.05
CA GLU A 32 3.04 1.79 -14.02
C GLU A 32 2.16 3.04 -13.84
N THR A 33 0.96 3.05 -14.41
CA THR A 33 0.02 4.18 -14.32
C THR A 33 -0.69 4.25 -12.96
N LEU A 34 -1.07 3.11 -12.37
CA LEU A 34 -1.93 3.06 -11.19
C LEU A 34 -1.16 2.90 -9.87
N ILE A 35 0.06 2.37 -9.88
CA ILE A 35 0.89 2.25 -8.66
C ILE A 35 1.05 3.58 -7.93
N PRO A 36 1.37 4.71 -8.58
CA PRO A 36 1.47 5.99 -7.87
C PRO A 36 0.18 6.40 -7.14
N TRP A 37 -0.99 5.99 -7.65
CA TRP A 37 -2.29 6.26 -7.04
C TRP A 37 -2.60 5.32 -5.89
N LEU A 38 -2.33 4.03 -6.07
CA LEU A 38 -2.49 3.03 -5.02
C LEU A 38 -1.67 3.40 -3.77
N TRP A 39 -0.47 3.94 -3.98
CA TRP A 39 0.42 4.35 -2.90
C TRP A 39 0.23 5.80 -2.45
N ARG A 40 -0.65 6.57 -3.08
CA ARG A 40 -0.81 8.00 -2.76
C ARG A 40 -1.38 8.22 -1.36
N GLU A 41 -2.36 7.39 -0.99
CA GLU A 41 -3.07 7.46 0.29
C GLU A 41 -3.03 6.08 0.92
N LEU A 42 -2.29 5.96 2.01
CA LEU A 42 -2.19 4.73 2.80
C LEU A 42 -2.94 4.97 4.10
N ASP A 43 -4.16 4.42 4.19
CA ASP A 43 -5.00 4.48 5.38
C ASP A 43 -5.19 3.07 5.93
N ASP A 44 -4.72 2.84 7.15
CA ASP A 44 -4.83 1.56 7.83
C ASP A 44 -6.01 1.46 8.81
N SER A 45 -6.89 2.48 8.85
CA SER A 45 -7.95 2.59 9.85
C SER A 45 -9.03 1.53 9.68
N GLU A 46 -9.41 1.25 8.43
CA GLU A 46 -10.38 0.19 8.11
C GLU A 46 -9.71 -1.18 8.04
N ARG A 47 -8.51 -1.23 7.47
CA ARG A 47 -7.76 -2.47 7.31
C ARG A 47 -6.26 -2.22 7.28
N PRO A 48 -5.45 -3.07 7.93
CA PRO A 48 -4.01 -2.97 7.86
C PRO A 48 -3.52 -3.03 6.42
N TRP A 49 -2.76 -2.03 5.99
CA TRP A 49 -2.28 -1.94 4.60
C TRP A 49 -1.45 -3.16 4.18
N TYR A 50 -0.75 -3.82 5.12
CA TYR A 50 0.02 -5.02 4.80
C TYR A 50 -0.87 -6.25 4.56
N GLN A 51 -2.06 -6.32 5.17
CA GLN A 51 -3.03 -7.38 4.88
C GLN A 51 -3.58 -7.26 3.46
N MET A 52 -3.41 -6.12 2.81
CA MET A 52 -3.61 -6.06 1.37
C MET A 52 -2.70 -7.13 0.74
N PHE A 53 -1.41 -7.21 1.06
CA PHE A 53 -0.49 -8.16 0.43
C PHE A 53 -0.83 -9.64 0.70
N ASP A 54 -1.22 -10.01 1.92
CA ASP A 54 -1.53 -11.40 2.30
C ASP A 54 -2.71 -12.03 1.54
N GLU A 55 -3.74 -11.24 1.20
CA GLU A 55 -4.91 -11.77 0.48
C GLU A 55 -4.57 -12.22 -0.94
N VAL A 56 -3.55 -11.62 -1.55
CA VAL A 56 -3.10 -12.04 -2.88
C VAL A 56 -2.35 -13.36 -2.81
N GLU A 57 -1.55 -13.60 -1.78
CA GLU A 57 -0.92 -14.91 -1.58
C GLU A 57 -1.98 -16.01 -1.37
N THR A 58 -3.05 -15.69 -0.64
CA THR A 58 -4.16 -16.63 -0.39
C THR A 58 -4.96 -16.92 -1.66
N LEU A 59 -5.20 -15.92 -2.51
CA LEU A 59 -5.91 -16.07 -3.79
C LEU A 59 -5.05 -16.73 -4.87
N LEU A 60 -3.75 -16.45 -4.90
CA LEU A 60 -2.80 -17.06 -5.82
C LEU A 60 -2.50 -18.51 -5.47
N GLY A 61 -2.41 -18.86 -4.18
CA GLY A 61 -2.29 -20.25 -3.76
C GLY A 61 -3.53 -21.11 -4.09
N ALA A 62 -4.66 -20.48 -4.43
CA ALA A 62 -5.88 -21.15 -4.87
C ALA A 62 -6.03 -21.23 -6.40
N LEU A 63 -5.24 -20.45 -7.16
CA LEU A 63 -5.20 -20.49 -8.62
C LEU A 63 -4.00 -21.36 -9.03
N ASP A 64 -4.26 -22.35 -9.89
CA ASP A 64 -3.26 -23.30 -10.41
C ASP A 64 -1.96 -22.59 -10.86
N ASP A 65 -0.79 -23.19 -10.59
CA ASP A 65 0.58 -22.65 -10.77
C ASP A 65 0.90 -22.11 -12.18
N SER A 66 -0.03 -22.21 -13.13
CA SER A 66 0.14 -21.86 -14.53
C SER A 66 -0.11 -20.39 -14.89
N ILE A 67 -0.66 -19.56 -13.99
CA ILE A 67 -0.89 -18.13 -14.27
C ILE A 67 0.14 -17.28 -13.53
N MET A 68 1.36 -17.22 -14.05
CA MET A 68 2.33 -16.20 -13.62
C MET A 68 1.84 -14.82 -14.09
N LEU A 69 1.24 -14.05 -13.19
CA LEU A 69 0.99 -12.63 -13.43
C LEU A 69 2.34 -11.89 -13.36
N PRO A 70 2.80 -11.20 -14.42
CA PRO A 70 4.15 -10.64 -14.46
C PRO A 70 4.40 -9.46 -13.50
N PHE A 71 3.38 -9.01 -12.76
CA PHE A 71 3.36 -7.72 -12.07
C PHE A 71 2.93 -7.84 -10.60
N GLU A 72 3.07 -9.03 -10.03
CA GLU A 72 2.84 -9.23 -8.60
C GLU A 72 3.78 -8.36 -7.77
N ILE A 73 3.18 -7.62 -6.83
CA ILE A 73 3.93 -7.09 -5.70
C ILE A 73 4.39 -8.34 -4.96
N ASP A 74 5.69 -8.64 -5.04
CA ASP A 74 6.28 -9.85 -4.48
C ASP A 74 5.85 -9.95 -3.01
N PRO A 75 5.03 -10.97 -2.66
CA PRO A 75 4.46 -11.12 -1.32
C PRO A 75 5.54 -11.36 -0.27
N ARG A 76 6.77 -11.70 -0.70
CA ARG A 76 7.92 -11.87 0.18
C ARG A 76 8.58 -10.54 0.56
N LEU A 77 8.20 -9.42 -0.06
CA LEU A 77 8.76 -8.12 0.29
C LEU A 77 8.34 -7.76 1.71
N ARG A 78 9.34 -7.50 2.54
CA ARG A 78 9.09 -6.99 3.88
C ARG A 78 8.45 -5.60 3.79
N PRO A 79 7.63 -5.19 4.78
CA PRO A 79 7.03 -3.86 4.81
C PRO A 79 8.02 -2.73 4.54
N SER A 80 9.26 -2.87 5.05
CA SER A 80 10.37 -1.95 4.82
C SER A 80 10.80 -1.80 3.35
N GLU A 81 10.85 -2.91 2.62
CA GLU A 81 11.25 -2.96 1.20
C GLU A 81 10.15 -2.35 0.32
N ILE A 82 8.89 -2.57 0.69
CA ILE A 82 7.73 -1.96 0.04
C ILE A 82 7.75 -0.44 0.22
N ILE A 83 7.98 0.05 1.45
CA ILE A 83 8.11 1.48 1.72
C ILE A 83 9.34 2.06 1.01
N HIS A 84 10.46 1.33 0.95
CA HIS A 84 11.62 1.80 0.20
C HIS A 84 11.31 1.95 -1.31
N LYS A 85 10.60 0.96 -1.88
CA LYS A 85 10.25 0.93 -3.29
C LYS A 85 9.20 1.98 -3.67
N TYR A 86 8.14 2.12 -2.89
CA TYR A 86 6.97 2.93 -3.26
C TYR A 86 6.72 4.13 -2.35
N GLY A 87 7.48 4.30 -1.28
CA GLY A 87 7.26 5.36 -0.28
C GLY A 87 7.34 6.77 -0.84
N HIS A 88 8.08 6.97 -1.93
CA HIS A 88 8.15 8.26 -2.64
C HIS A 88 6.83 8.67 -3.32
N HIS A 89 5.88 7.74 -3.47
CA HIS A 89 4.52 8.03 -3.94
C HIS A 89 3.55 8.40 -2.81
N ILE A 90 3.88 8.09 -1.55
CA ILE A 90 3.01 8.35 -0.40
C ILE A 90 2.88 9.86 -0.17
N ARG A 91 1.64 10.35 -0.23
CA ARG A 91 1.29 11.74 0.05
C ARG A 91 0.48 11.88 1.33
N ARG A 92 -0.30 10.87 1.67
CA ARG A 92 -1.07 10.79 2.92
C ARG A 92 -0.83 9.44 3.56
N LEU A 93 -0.46 9.46 4.83
CA LEU A 93 -0.27 8.27 5.65
C LEU A 93 -1.12 8.42 6.90
N ARG A 94 -2.10 7.54 7.07
CA ARG A 94 -2.88 7.40 8.29
C ARG A 94 -2.58 6.04 8.89
N ILE A 95 -1.85 6.08 10.01
CA ILE A 95 -1.54 4.91 10.82
C ILE A 95 -2.31 5.04 12.13
N THR A 96 -3.26 4.15 12.31
CA THR A 96 -4.16 4.00 13.45
C THR A 96 -3.74 2.80 14.27
N HIS A 97 -3.16 1.79 13.61
CA HIS A 97 -2.66 0.60 14.24
C HIS A 97 -1.15 0.72 14.42
N ILE A 98 -0.70 0.84 15.68
CA ILE A 98 0.72 0.81 15.99
C ILE A 98 1.19 -0.64 15.86
N TRP A 99 1.79 -0.94 14.73
CA TRP A 99 2.50 -2.19 14.52
C TRP A 99 3.81 -2.11 15.29
N THR A 100 3.96 -2.93 16.33
CA THR A 100 5.30 -3.25 16.82
C THR A 100 5.98 -4.07 15.73
N LEU A 101 6.66 -3.37 14.81
CA LEU A 101 7.70 -3.94 13.98
C LEU A 101 8.60 -4.77 14.90
N ASP A 102 8.92 -6.00 14.48
CA ASP A 102 9.88 -6.86 15.18
C ASP A 102 11.06 -5.99 15.64
N PRO A 103 11.52 -6.06 16.91
CA PRO A 103 12.62 -5.23 17.41
C PRO A 103 13.91 -5.33 16.57
N ARG A 104 14.03 -6.32 15.68
CA ARG A 104 15.08 -6.39 14.66
C ARG A 104 14.96 -5.34 13.53
N GLU A 105 13.84 -4.64 13.43
CA GLU A 105 13.48 -3.66 12.39
C GLU A 105 13.26 -2.23 12.93
N GLU A 106 13.77 -1.91 14.12
CA GLU A 106 13.64 -0.59 14.78
C GLU A 106 14.16 0.62 13.96
N SER A 107 14.97 0.39 12.93
CA SER A 107 15.52 1.46 12.08
C SER A 107 14.46 2.18 11.22
N ILE A 108 13.27 1.60 11.03
CA ILE A 108 12.27 2.10 10.08
C ILE A 108 11.35 3.16 10.72
N SER A 109 11.01 3.00 12.00
CA SER A 109 10.15 3.95 12.72
C SER A 109 10.80 5.34 12.82
N GLN A 110 12.13 5.40 12.95
CA GLN A 110 12.89 6.66 12.93
C GLN A 110 12.94 7.32 11.53
N GLY A 111 12.96 6.53 10.45
CA GLY A 111 12.99 7.03 9.06
C GLY A 111 11.64 7.56 8.57
N LEU A 112 10.53 6.91 8.98
CA LEU A 112 9.18 7.38 8.67
C LEU A 112 8.84 8.68 9.40
N HIS A 113 9.26 8.80 10.67
CA HIS A 113 9.08 10.03 11.46
C HIS A 113 9.81 11.24 10.89
N THR A 114 10.91 11.05 10.16
CA THR A 114 11.71 12.16 9.62
C THR A 114 11.25 12.64 8.24
N HIS A 115 10.60 11.78 7.44
CA HIS A 115 10.14 12.12 6.08
C HIS A 115 8.67 12.52 5.97
N LEU A 116 7.84 12.11 6.92
CA LEU A 116 6.42 12.44 6.92
C LEU A 116 6.17 13.46 8.03
N LYS A 117 5.97 14.71 7.63
CA LYS A 117 5.36 15.69 8.54
C LYS A 117 3.94 15.18 8.82
N PHE A 118 3.73 14.61 9.99
CA PHE A 118 2.39 14.36 10.51
C PHE A 118 1.70 15.71 10.56
N GLU A 119 0.68 15.91 9.72
CA GLU A 119 -0.25 17.02 9.90
C GLU A 119 -0.95 16.77 11.23
N ASP A 120 -0.68 17.66 12.19
CA ASP A 120 -1.22 17.76 13.54
C ASP A 120 -2.47 16.91 13.79
N SER A 121 -2.26 15.68 14.28
CA SER A 121 -3.31 14.93 14.96
C SER A 121 -3.65 15.67 16.26
N ASP A 122 -4.92 16.02 16.40
CA ASP A 122 -5.53 16.64 17.58
C ASP A 122 -5.07 15.93 18.87
N PRO A 123 -4.39 16.61 19.81
CA PRO A 123 -3.76 15.97 20.97
C PRO A 123 -4.74 15.39 22.00
N ASP A 124 -6.05 15.61 21.86
CA ASP A 124 -7.06 15.23 22.85
C ASP A 124 -7.52 13.75 22.75
N TYR A 125 -6.94 12.92 21.87
CA TYR A 125 -7.44 11.55 21.63
C TYR A 125 -6.62 10.39 22.26
N ILE A 126 -5.61 10.65 23.10
CA ILE A 126 -4.74 9.60 23.69
C ILE A 126 -4.79 9.57 25.23
N GLU A 127 -5.97 9.66 25.86
CA GLU A 127 -6.07 9.42 27.32
C GLU A 127 -6.91 8.20 27.75
N ASP A 128 -7.62 7.51 26.87
CA ASP A 128 -8.59 6.48 27.32
C ASP A 128 -8.20 5.00 27.11
N THR A 129 -6.98 4.66 26.69
CA THR A 129 -6.61 3.26 26.40
C THR A 129 -5.45 2.72 27.25
N ILE A 130 -5.31 3.14 28.51
CA ILE A 130 -4.56 2.36 29.52
C ILE A 130 -5.28 2.43 30.88
N LYS A 131 -6.17 1.47 31.13
CA LYS A 131 -6.47 0.95 32.47
C LYS A 131 -6.62 -0.56 32.42
#